data_AF-A0A6M2A4L4-F1
#
_entry.id   AF-A0A6M2A4L4-F1
#
_cell.length_a   1.000
_cell.length_b   1.000
_cell.length_c   1.000
_cell.angle_alpha   90.00
_cell.angle_beta   90.00
_cell.angle_gamma   90.00
#
_symmetry.space_group_name_H-M   'P 1'
#
loop_
_entity.id
_entity.type
_entity.pdbx_description
1 polymer ?
#
loop_
_entity_poly.entity_id
_entity_poly.type
_entity_poly.pdbx_seq_one_letter_code
_entity_poly.pdbx_strand_id
1 'polypeptide(L)'
;MGDDNKNKPPRRGLPGGFLLIILAVVLIFYSFQSMNKDKAGKVSFSHQVEHLVNLDLLHKDSTKKIALNDNLVTFSGKFNDRVTDNAKARYRFLELLNTNNQLTLEQASLEKNLQNYRSGVERSADWFLNLSGISIPSRGYVVVNSSYDMPGSDNAVVIRSVTDRQIMSLKEIKSNFRVASSTPAQLDRYGSELRTLVQSFRSPNLGIGNEAMKQQLKDMDEAVFNARDYNLPERTEVYASSVNQLQGIVDELNQPEDGVRLGQLRSVRTYKQDLIRYRQISEELLTNSAQLDNARGQVA
;
A
#
# COMPACT_ATOMS: atom_id res chain seq x y z
N MET A 1 -110.35 -32.78 8.56
CA MET A 1 -110.20 -33.48 7.27
C MET A 1 -109.95 -32.44 6.20
N GLY A 2 -108.89 -32.59 5.40
CA GLY A 2 -108.80 -31.99 4.08
C GLY A 2 -107.96 -30.72 3.99
N ASP A 3 -106.68 -30.95 3.71
CA ASP A 3 -105.61 -30.03 3.31
C ASP A 3 -105.94 -28.93 2.29
N ASP A 4 -105.40 -27.75 2.61
CA ASP A 4 -104.49 -26.91 1.83
C ASP A 4 -104.67 -26.70 0.32
N ASN A 5 -104.78 -25.41 -0.03
CA ASN A 5 -104.24 -24.89 -1.27
C ASN A 5 -103.63 -23.48 -1.06
N LYS A 6 -102.37 -23.38 -1.52
CA LYS A 6 -101.70 -22.21 -2.15
C LYS A 6 -101.09 -21.08 -1.30
N ASN A 7 -99.75 -21.02 -1.41
CA ASN A 7 -98.94 -19.97 -2.07
C ASN A 7 -97.89 -19.27 -1.19
N LYS A 8 -96.60 -19.61 -1.39
CA LYS A 8 -95.45 -18.70 -1.27
C LYS A 8 -94.32 -19.07 -2.29
N PRO A 9 -93.47 -18.09 -2.70
CA PRO A 9 -92.79 -18.02 -4.03
C PRO A 9 -91.42 -18.74 -4.09
N PRO A 10 -90.81 -18.90 -5.29
CA PRO A 10 -89.65 -19.77 -5.48
C PRO A 10 -88.35 -19.13 -4.98
N ARG A 11 -87.58 -19.87 -4.16
CA ARG A 11 -86.19 -19.54 -3.84
C ARG A 11 -85.27 -20.29 -4.80
N ARG A 12 -84.53 -19.54 -5.65
CA ARG A 12 -83.40 -20.05 -6.44
C ARG A 12 -82.34 -20.63 -5.49
N GLY A 13 -82.26 -21.96 -5.40
CA GLY A 13 -81.10 -22.65 -4.83
C GLY A 13 -79.97 -22.70 -5.86
N LEU A 14 -78.76 -22.35 -5.45
CA LEU A 14 -77.56 -22.57 -6.26
C LEU A 14 -77.42 -24.09 -6.54
N PRO A 15 -77.18 -24.51 -7.79
CA PRO A 15 -77.05 -25.93 -8.11
C PRO A 15 -75.82 -26.52 -7.43
N GLY A 16 -75.98 -27.64 -6.73
CA GLY A 16 -74.93 -28.31 -5.96
C GLY A 16 -73.66 -28.69 -6.75
N GLY A 17 -73.71 -28.70 -8.08
CA GLY A 17 -72.53 -28.86 -8.94
C GLY A 17 -71.60 -27.64 -9.00
N PHE A 18 -72.11 -26.43 -8.74
CA PHE A 18 -71.31 -25.19 -8.83
C PHE A 18 -70.29 -25.09 -7.68
N LEU A 19 -70.66 -25.55 -6.48
CA LEU A 19 -69.75 -25.62 -5.33
C LEU A 19 -68.63 -26.65 -5.53
N LEU A 20 -68.92 -27.79 -6.17
CA LEU A 20 -67.90 -28.79 -6.50
C LEU A 20 -66.93 -28.30 -7.58
N ILE A 21 -67.41 -27.56 -8.58
CA ILE A 21 -66.56 -26.95 -9.60
C ILE A 21 -65.68 -25.85 -8.99
N ILE A 22 -66.22 -25.00 -8.11
CA ILE A 22 -65.42 -23.99 -7.40
C ILE A 22 -64.37 -24.64 -6.51
N LEU A 23 -64.72 -25.70 -5.77
CA LEU A 23 -63.77 -26.44 -4.93
C LEU A 23 -62.66 -27.08 -5.76
N ALA A 24 -62.99 -27.67 -6.92
CA ALA A 24 -62.02 -28.24 -7.84
C ALA A 24 -61.09 -27.17 -8.44
N VAL A 25 -61.63 -26.01 -8.84
CA VAL A 25 -60.84 -24.87 -9.34
C VAL A 25 -59.94 -24.32 -8.24
N VAL A 26 -60.42 -24.21 -7.00
CA VAL A 26 -59.61 -23.78 -5.84
C VAL A 26 -58.51 -24.79 -5.55
N LEU A 27 -58.77 -26.10 -5.60
CA LEU A 27 -57.75 -27.15 -5.41
C LEU A 27 -56.72 -27.19 -6.53
N ILE A 28 -57.14 -26.97 -7.78
CA ILE A 28 -56.24 -26.83 -8.93
C ILE A 28 -55.40 -25.57 -8.75
N PHE A 29 -56.00 -24.43 -8.39
CA PHE A 29 -55.30 -23.17 -8.15
C PHE A 29 -54.34 -23.26 -6.95
N TYR A 30 -54.71 -23.96 -5.89
CA TYR A 30 -53.85 -24.23 -4.73
C TYR A 30 -52.72 -25.19 -5.08
N SER A 31 -52.95 -26.19 -5.94
CA SER A 31 -51.90 -27.08 -6.46
C SER A 31 -50.92 -26.31 -7.35
N PHE A 32 -51.42 -25.43 -8.23
CA PHE A 32 -50.58 -24.56 -9.05
C PHE A 32 -49.79 -23.53 -8.22
N GLN A 33 -50.37 -22.96 -7.14
CA GLN A 33 -49.63 -22.10 -6.21
C GLN A 33 -48.64 -22.87 -5.34
N SER A 34 -48.96 -24.10 -4.93
CA SER A 34 -48.07 -24.95 -4.13
C SER A 34 -46.86 -25.42 -4.95
N MET A 35 -47.02 -25.62 -6.26
CA MET A 35 -45.91 -25.96 -7.16
C MET A 35 -45.08 -24.73 -7.58
N ASN A 36 -45.65 -23.51 -7.53
CA ASN A 36 -44.96 -22.26 -7.84
C ASN A 36 -44.36 -21.53 -6.61
N LYS A 37 -44.40 -22.14 -5.42
CA LYS A 37 -43.72 -21.60 -4.22
C LYS A 37 -42.21 -21.88 -4.18
N ASP A 38 -41.71 -22.71 -5.09
CA ASP A 38 -40.28 -22.91 -5.26
C ASP A 38 -39.74 -21.77 -6.13
N LYS A 39 -39.07 -20.81 -5.49
CA LYS A 39 -38.38 -19.71 -6.16
C LYS A 39 -37.24 -20.28 -7.02
N ALA A 40 -37.56 -20.71 -8.23
CA ALA A 40 -36.57 -21.12 -9.22
C ALA A 40 -35.79 -19.88 -9.68
N GLY A 41 -34.50 -19.85 -9.39
CA GLY A 41 -33.59 -18.82 -9.88
C GLY A 41 -32.81 -19.31 -11.09
N LYS A 42 -32.62 -18.41 -12.05
CA LYS A 42 -31.69 -18.61 -13.16
C LYS A 42 -30.46 -17.76 -12.88
N VAL A 43 -29.30 -18.40 -12.71
CA VAL A 43 -28.02 -17.70 -12.53
C VAL A 43 -27.11 -18.06 -13.70
N SER A 44 -26.52 -17.05 -14.34
CA SER A 44 -25.67 -17.22 -15.52
C SER A 44 -24.30 -16.62 -15.25
N PHE A 45 -23.25 -17.35 -15.58
CA PHE A 45 -21.85 -16.92 -15.39
C PHE A 45 -21.05 -17.16 -16.68
N SER A 46 -19.95 -16.42 -16.82
CA SER A 46 -18.91 -16.71 -17.82
C SER A 46 -18.23 -18.03 -17.49
N HIS A 47 -17.89 -18.84 -18.50
CA HIS A 47 -17.22 -20.15 -18.35
C HIS A 47 -15.94 -20.08 -17.48
N GLN A 48 -15.26 -18.93 -17.48
CA GLN A 48 -14.03 -18.71 -16.69
C GLN A 48 -14.28 -18.59 -15.18
N VAL A 49 -15.52 -18.31 -14.75
CA VAL A 49 -15.92 -18.11 -13.34
C VAL A 49 -16.73 -19.30 -12.82
N GLU A 50 -17.03 -20.29 -13.66
CA GLU A 50 -17.86 -21.46 -13.34
C GLU A 50 -17.30 -22.26 -12.13
N HIS A 51 -15.97 -22.37 -12.04
CA HIS A 51 -15.30 -23.10 -10.96
C HIS A 51 -15.33 -22.37 -9.62
N LEU A 52 -15.61 -21.05 -9.63
CA LEU A 52 -15.68 -20.20 -8.43
C LEU A 52 -17.08 -20.16 -7.82
N VAL A 53 -18.11 -20.57 -8.56
CA VAL A 53 -19.49 -20.61 -8.04
C VAL A 53 -19.97 -22.06 -7.96
N ASN A 54 -19.38 -22.79 -7.02
CA ASN A 54 -20.00 -23.98 -6.43
C ASN A 54 -20.24 -23.73 -4.93
N LEU A 55 -20.90 -22.61 -4.65
CA LEU A 55 -21.34 -22.20 -3.31
C LEU A 55 -22.54 -23.02 -2.81
N ASP A 56 -22.80 -24.20 -3.38
CA ASP A 56 -23.90 -25.08 -2.94
C ASP A 56 -25.22 -24.27 -2.83
N LEU A 57 -25.44 -23.35 -3.77
CA LEU A 57 -26.58 -22.42 -3.72
C LEU A 57 -27.86 -23.12 -4.19
N LEU A 58 -27.73 -24.16 -4.99
CA LEU A 58 -28.83 -24.90 -5.61
C LEU A 58 -28.86 -26.33 -5.05
N HIS A 59 -30.07 -26.86 -4.83
CA HIS A 59 -30.26 -28.26 -4.49
C HIS A 59 -29.71 -29.15 -5.62
N LYS A 60 -28.71 -29.98 -5.32
CA LYS A 60 -28.07 -30.89 -6.29
C LYS A 60 -29.07 -31.73 -7.08
N ASP A 61 -30.10 -32.26 -6.41
CA ASP A 61 -31.09 -33.15 -7.02
C ASP A 61 -32.07 -32.42 -7.97
N SER A 62 -32.10 -31.08 -7.93
CA SER A 62 -32.98 -30.24 -8.74
C SER A 62 -32.24 -29.41 -9.80
N THR A 63 -30.92 -29.51 -9.86
CA THR A 63 -30.10 -28.62 -10.70
C THR A 63 -29.97 -29.16 -12.11
N LYS A 64 -30.34 -28.34 -13.09
CA LYS A 64 -30.08 -28.56 -14.52
C LYS A 64 -29.07 -27.52 -15.03
N LYS A 65 -27.97 -27.99 -15.62
CA LYS A 65 -26.99 -27.16 -16.31
C LYS A 65 -27.34 -27.12 -17.81
N ILE A 66 -27.46 -25.93 -18.37
CA ILE A 66 -27.69 -25.71 -19.81
C ILE A 66 -26.60 -24.76 -20.30
N ALA A 67 -25.76 -25.22 -21.24
CA ALA A 67 -24.82 -24.35 -21.95
C ALA A 67 -25.54 -23.75 -23.16
N LEU A 68 -25.73 -22.42 -23.17
CA LEU A 68 -26.40 -21.73 -24.28
C LEU A 68 -25.43 -21.35 -25.42
N ASN A 69 -24.14 -21.21 -25.12
CA ASN A 69 -23.02 -21.03 -26.05
C ASN A 69 -21.67 -21.32 -25.35
N ASP A 70 -20.55 -21.27 -26.08
CA ASP A 70 -19.20 -21.60 -25.57
C ASP A 70 -18.74 -20.76 -24.35
N ASN A 71 -19.39 -19.63 -24.08
CA ASN A 71 -19.00 -18.70 -23.02
C ASN A 71 -20.04 -18.52 -21.90
N LEU A 72 -21.24 -19.08 -22.02
CA LEU A 72 -22.34 -18.86 -21.07
C LEU A 72 -22.97 -20.18 -20.62
N VAL A 73 -22.75 -20.48 -19.34
CA VAL A 73 -23.38 -21.59 -18.64
C VAL A 73 -24.54 -21.05 -17.79
N THR A 74 -25.72 -21.61 -18.01
CA THR A 74 -26.91 -21.36 -17.20
C THR A 74 -27.13 -22.51 -16.23
N PHE A 75 -27.27 -22.19 -14.95
CA PHE A 75 -27.79 -23.11 -13.94
C PHE A 75 -29.24 -22.76 -13.62
N SER A 76 -30.12 -23.76 -13.69
CA SER A 76 -31.52 -23.67 -13.25
C SER A 76 -31.78 -24.72 -12.18
N GLY A 77 -32.31 -24.33 -11.03
CA GLY A 77 -32.65 -25.24 -9.94
C GLY A 77 -33.35 -24.52 -8.81
N LYS A 78 -33.71 -25.26 -7.76
CA LYS A 78 -34.24 -24.70 -6.52
C LYS A 78 -33.08 -24.23 -5.66
N PHE A 79 -33.12 -22.98 -5.18
CA PHE A 79 -32.14 -22.52 -4.20
C PHE A 79 -32.27 -23.31 -2.89
N ASN A 80 -31.15 -23.53 -2.22
CA ASN A 80 -31.18 -23.99 -0.83
C ASN A 80 -31.86 -22.91 0.04
N ASP A 81 -32.73 -23.33 0.97
CA ASP A 81 -33.47 -22.41 1.85
C ASP A 81 -32.55 -21.60 2.80
N ARG A 82 -31.32 -22.07 3.01
CA ARG A 82 -30.27 -21.41 3.79
C ARG A 82 -28.89 -21.67 3.19
N VAL A 83 -27.95 -20.74 3.43
CA VAL A 83 -26.54 -20.95 3.10
C VAL A 83 -26.00 -22.12 3.92
N THR A 84 -25.51 -23.15 3.25
CA THR A 84 -24.95 -24.34 3.91
C THR A 84 -23.63 -24.01 4.59
N ASP A 85 -23.25 -24.76 5.63
CA ASP A 85 -21.97 -24.51 6.29
C ASP A 85 -20.78 -24.82 5.37
N ASN A 86 -20.95 -25.75 4.43
CA ASN A 86 -20.00 -26.00 3.33
C ASN A 86 -19.87 -24.77 2.41
N ALA A 87 -20.99 -24.12 2.04
CA ALA A 87 -20.96 -22.89 1.27
C ALA A 87 -20.20 -21.75 1.99
N LYS A 88 -20.42 -21.59 3.30
CA LYS A 88 -19.69 -20.62 4.13
C LYS A 88 -18.20 -20.94 4.20
N ALA A 89 -17.83 -22.21 4.40
CA ALA A 89 -16.44 -22.65 4.45
C ALA A 89 -15.72 -22.40 3.11
N ARG A 90 -16.37 -22.74 1.98
CA ARG A 90 -15.86 -22.46 0.62
C ARG A 90 -15.71 -20.98 0.34
N TYR A 91 -16.69 -20.17 0.73
CA TYR A 91 -16.62 -18.72 0.58
C TYR A 91 -15.41 -18.16 1.36
N ARG A 92 -15.25 -18.54 2.63
CA ARG A 92 -14.11 -18.13 3.46
C ARG A 92 -12.77 -18.59 2.86
N PHE A 93 -12.70 -19.82 2.36
CA PHE A 93 -11.51 -20.32 1.67
C PHE A 93 -11.15 -19.46 0.45
N LEU A 94 -12.12 -19.12 -0.40
CA LEU A 94 -11.91 -18.28 -1.58
C LEU A 94 -11.48 -16.86 -1.21
N GLU A 95 -12.04 -16.28 -0.14
CA GLU A 95 -11.63 -14.98 0.38
C GLU A 95 -10.18 -15.01 0.85
N LEU A 96 -9.81 -16.00 1.68
CA LEU A 96 -8.45 -16.18 2.15
C LEU A 96 -7.47 -16.38 0.99
N LEU A 97 -7.86 -17.17 -0.02
CA LEU A 97 -7.04 -17.42 -1.22
C LEU A 97 -6.83 -16.13 -2.03
N ASN A 98 -7.89 -15.33 -2.20
CA ASN A 98 -7.78 -14.05 -2.89
C ASN A 98 -6.86 -13.08 -2.15
N THR A 99 -7.02 -12.96 -0.82
CA THR A 99 -6.14 -12.15 0.02
C THR A 99 -4.70 -12.64 -0.06
N ASN A 100 -4.46 -13.96 -0.04
CA ASN A 100 -3.13 -14.53 -0.20
C ASN A 100 -2.46 -14.09 -1.51
N ASN A 101 -3.20 -14.19 -2.62
CA ASN A 101 -2.70 -13.78 -3.94
C ASN A 101 -2.39 -12.28 -3.97
N GLN A 102 -3.25 -11.44 -3.40
CA GLN A 102 -3.03 -10.00 -3.33
C GLN A 102 -1.78 -9.64 -2.53
N LEU A 103 -1.64 -10.20 -1.33
CA LEU A 103 -0.47 -9.99 -0.46
C LEU A 103 0.82 -10.49 -1.13
N THR A 104 0.78 -11.64 -1.81
CA THR A 104 1.93 -12.19 -2.54
C THR A 104 2.39 -11.26 -3.67
N LEU A 105 1.44 -10.75 -4.46
CA LEU A 105 1.73 -9.81 -5.54
C LEU A 105 2.30 -8.49 -4.99
N GLU A 106 1.75 -7.99 -3.89
CA GLU A 106 2.22 -6.76 -3.25
C GLU A 106 3.62 -6.93 -2.66
N GLN A 107 3.90 -8.05 -1.99
CA GLN A 107 5.22 -8.38 -1.46
C GLN A 107 6.27 -8.44 -2.58
N ALA A 108 5.97 -9.12 -3.69
CA ALA A 108 6.87 -9.22 -4.84
C ALA A 108 7.14 -7.85 -5.49
N SER A 109 6.11 -6.99 -5.55
CA SER A 109 6.24 -5.61 -6.05
C SER A 109 7.15 -4.78 -5.14
N LEU A 110 6.97 -4.85 -3.83
CA LEU A 110 7.80 -4.15 -2.85
C LEU A 110 9.25 -4.64 -2.88
N GLU A 111 9.49 -5.95 -3.00
CA GLU A 111 10.85 -6.49 -3.12
C GLU A 111 11.62 -5.86 -4.28
N LYS A 112 10.97 -5.78 -5.45
CA LYS A 112 11.52 -5.12 -6.62
C LYS A 112 11.77 -3.62 -6.38
N ASN A 113 10.85 -2.94 -5.72
CA ASN A 113 11.00 -1.52 -5.39
C ASN A 113 12.17 -1.28 -4.43
N LEU A 114 12.31 -2.12 -3.40
CA LEU A 114 13.40 -2.06 -2.43
C LEU A 114 14.77 -2.19 -3.11
N GLN A 115 14.91 -3.13 -4.05
CA GLN A 115 16.14 -3.26 -4.84
C GLN A 115 16.46 -1.98 -5.63
N ASN A 116 15.44 -1.36 -6.24
CA ASN A 116 15.61 -0.12 -6.99
C ASN A 116 15.99 1.06 -6.08
N TYR A 117 15.33 1.18 -4.93
CA TYR A 117 15.52 2.29 -3.99
C TYR A 117 16.85 2.22 -3.26
N ARG A 118 17.41 1.02 -3.03
CA ARG A 118 18.74 0.85 -2.42
C ARG A 118 19.81 1.70 -3.12
N SER A 119 19.84 1.68 -4.45
CA SER A 119 20.77 2.50 -5.25
C SER A 119 20.58 4.02 -5.06
N GLY A 120 19.36 4.45 -4.74
CA GLY A 120 19.05 5.85 -4.42
C GLY A 120 19.59 6.23 -3.04
N VAL A 121 19.44 5.35 -2.05
CA VAL A 121 20.00 5.54 -0.71
C VAL A 121 21.52 5.64 -0.78
N GLU A 122 22.17 4.73 -1.50
CA GLU A 122 23.63 4.70 -1.67
C GLU A 122 24.15 5.98 -2.32
N ARG A 123 23.51 6.46 -3.40
CA ARG A 123 23.89 7.70 -4.07
C ARG A 123 23.72 8.94 -3.19
N SER A 124 22.61 9.04 -2.46
CA SER A 124 22.37 10.17 -1.56
C SER A 124 23.35 10.16 -0.38
N ALA A 125 23.68 8.98 0.15
CA ALA A 125 24.66 8.84 1.22
C ALA A 125 26.10 9.12 0.74
N ASP A 126 26.49 8.64 -0.45
CA ASP A 126 27.75 9.00 -1.11
C ASP A 126 27.89 10.52 -1.25
N TRP A 127 26.83 11.18 -1.74
CA TRP A 127 26.80 12.62 -1.87
C TRP A 127 26.95 13.31 -0.51
N PHE A 128 26.17 12.89 0.50
CA PHE A 128 26.28 13.43 1.85
C PHE A 128 27.68 13.31 2.45
N LEU A 129 28.34 12.17 2.30
CA LEU A 129 29.68 11.93 2.82
C LEU A 129 30.73 12.80 2.12
N ASN A 130 30.63 12.95 0.80
CA ASN A 130 31.46 13.88 0.04
C ASN A 130 31.28 15.33 0.50
N LEU A 131 30.04 15.79 0.70
CA LEU A 131 29.78 17.16 1.15
C LEU A 131 30.19 17.41 2.60
N SER A 132 29.98 16.45 3.49
CA SER A 132 30.28 16.61 4.92
C SER A 132 31.77 16.44 5.23
N GLY A 133 32.49 15.62 4.44
CA GLY A 133 33.87 15.25 4.73
C GLY A 133 34.01 14.30 5.93
N ILE A 134 32.92 13.62 6.31
CA ILE A 134 32.92 12.61 7.38
C ILE A 134 33.67 11.37 6.87
N SER A 135 34.68 10.96 7.62
CA SER A 135 35.45 9.75 7.32
C SER A 135 34.62 8.49 7.56
N ILE A 136 34.70 7.54 6.64
CA ILE A 136 34.01 6.25 6.76
C ILE A 136 34.74 5.39 7.80
N PRO A 137 34.05 4.89 8.85
CA PRO A 137 34.64 3.95 9.81
C PRO A 137 35.07 2.64 9.14
N SER A 138 35.98 1.89 9.78
CA SER A 138 36.45 0.59 9.24
C SER A 138 35.33 -0.43 8.98
N ARG A 139 34.23 -0.35 9.75
CA ARG A 139 33.04 -1.20 9.58
C ARG A 139 32.07 -0.68 8.52
N GLY A 140 32.36 0.47 7.91
CA GLY A 140 31.48 1.19 7.00
C GLY A 140 30.58 2.20 7.70
N TYR A 141 29.99 3.09 6.90
CA TYR A 141 29.01 4.07 7.34
C TYR A 141 27.60 3.48 7.15
N VAL A 142 26.98 3.09 8.26
CA VAL A 142 25.66 2.44 8.26
C VAL A 142 24.57 3.50 8.09
N VAL A 143 23.83 3.42 6.98
CA VAL A 143 22.67 4.26 6.69
C VAL A 143 21.39 3.57 7.14
N VAL A 144 21.27 2.27 6.84
CA VAL A 144 20.16 1.42 7.30
C VAL A 144 20.76 0.21 8.00
N ASN A 145 20.35 -0.03 9.23
CA ASN A 145 20.84 -1.11 10.07
C ASN A 145 20.31 -2.49 9.61
N SER A 146 21.08 -3.54 9.87
CA SER A 146 20.71 -4.95 9.67
C SER A 146 19.48 -5.40 10.46
N SER A 147 18.98 -4.60 11.41
CA SER A 147 17.66 -4.85 12.03
C SER A 147 16.49 -4.82 11.03
N TYR A 148 16.71 -4.31 9.81
CA TYR A 148 15.75 -4.34 8.71
C TYR A 148 15.96 -5.53 7.77
N ASP A 149 16.98 -6.36 8.00
CA ASP A 149 17.20 -7.57 7.23
C ASP A 149 16.05 -8.54 7.44
N MET A 150 15.77 -9.31 6.39
CA MET A 150 14.68 -10.26 6.33
C MET A 150 15.23 -11.62 5.90
N PRO A 151 14.54 -12.74 6.20
CA PRO A 151 14.96 -14.05 5.74
C PRO A 151 15.15 -14.04 4.21
N GLY A 152 16.39 -14.24 3.76
CA GLY A 152 16.73 -14.28 2.33
C GLY A 152 17.06 -12.93 1.68
N SER A 153 16.98 -11.79 2.38
CA SER A 153 17.34 -10.47 1.82
C SER A 153 18.16 -9.62 2.81
N ASP A 154 19.33 -9.17 2.37
CA ASP A 154 20.16 -8.17 3.05
C ASP A 154 19.70 -6.76 2.65
N ASN A 155 18.95 -6.14 3.56
CA ASN A 155 18.35 -4.83 3.40
C ASN A 155 19.17 -3.73 4.09
N ALA A 156 20.23 -4.10 4.81
CA ALA A 156 21.16 -3.14 5.36
C ALA A 156 21.83 -2.34 4.25
N VAL A 157 22.02 -1.05 4.49
CA VAL A 157 22.75 -0.18 3.56
C VAL A 157 23.95 0.39 4.29
N VAL A 158 25.13 -0.07 3.88
CA VAL A 158 26.42 0.29 4.48
C VAL A 158 27.35 0.82 3.40
N ILE A 159 27.70 2.10 3.52
CA ILE A 159 28.64 2.75 2.59
C ILE A 159 30.07 2.44 3.03
N ARG A 160 30.84 1.80 2.15
CA ARG A 160 32.23 1.38 2.44
C ARG A 160 33.26 2.30 1.80
N SER A 161 32.88 2.97 0.72
CA SER A 161 33.71 3.92 0.00
C SER A 161 32.83 5.04 -0.56
N VAL A 162 33.42 6.22 -0.67
CA VAL A 162 32.84 7.34 -1.44
C VAL A 162 33.47 7.40 -2.81
N THR A 163 32.69 7.84 -3.80
CA THR A 163 33.18 8.21 -5.13
C THR A 163 34.09 9.41 -5.00
N ASP A 164 35.23 9.39 -5.69
CA ASP A 164 36.11 10.57 -5.77
C ASP A 164 35.40 11.69 -6.54
N ARG A 165 35.22 12.84 -5.87
CA ARG A 165 34.54 14.01 -6.41
C ARG A 165 35.39 15.23 -6.09
N GLN A 166 35.59 16.09 -7.09
CA GLN A 166 36.22 17.40 -6.91
C GLN A 166 35.23 18.39 -6.29
N ILE A 167 34.76 18.11 -5.07
CA ILE A 167 33.87 18.98 -4.30
C ILE A 167 34.58 19.30 -2.99
N MET A 168 34.68 20.58 -2.66
CA MET A 168 35.21 20.99 -1.36
C MET A 168 34.21 20.64 -0.26
N SER A 169 34.62 19.78 0.66
CA SER A 169 33.80 19.33 1.78
C SER A 169 33.67 20.40 2.87
N LEU A 170 32.64 20.27 3.72
CA LEU A 170 32.48 21.11 4.91
C LEU A 170 33.71 21.06 5.82
N LYS A 171 34.32 19.89 5.96
CA LYS A 171 35.55 19.71 6.73
C LYS A 171 36.69 20.58 6.18
N GLU A 172 36.87 20.62 4.86
CA GLU A 172 37.90 21.42 4.18
C GLU A 172 37.59 22.93 4.24
N ILE A 173 36.33 23.31 4.01
CA ILE A 173 35.85 24.69 4.19
C ILE A 173 36.18 25.18 5.60
N LYS A 174 35.85 24.40 6.64
CA LYS A 174 36.15 24.75 8.04
C LYS A 174 37.65 24.93 8.30
N SER A 175 38.51 24.07 7.74
CA SER A 175 39.96 24.22 7.92
C SER A 175 40.53 25.45 7.21
N ASN A 176 39.96 25.81 6.06
CA ASN A 176 40.44 26.92 5.23
C ASN A 176 40.01 28.30 5.75
N PHE A 177 39.00 28.37 6.63
CA PHE A 177 38.44 29.62 7.13
C PHE A 177 39.50 30.58 7.71
N ARG A 178 40.39 30.07 8.58
CA ARG A 178 41.43 30.90 9.23
C ARG A 178 42.38 31.55 8.22
N VAL A 179 42.74 30.83 7.17
CA VAL A 179 43.61 31.35 6.11
C VAL A 179 42.84 32.36 5.26
N ALA A 180 41.59 32.05 4.94
CA ALA A 180 40.73 32.90 4.12
C ALA A 180 40.43 34.27 4.73
N SER A 181 40.29 34.36 6.06
CA SER A 181 40.02 35.61 6.77
C SER A 181 41.19 36.61 6.81
N SER A 182 42.35 36.26 6.24
CA SER A 182 43.56 37.10 6.31
C SER A 182 43.54 38.27 5.33
N THR A 183 42.85 38.14 4.19
CA THR A 183 42.75 39.21 3.17
C THR A 183 41.36 39.25 2.54
N PRO A 184 40.87 40.42 2.08
CA PRO A 184 39.57 40.52 1.43
C PRO A 184 39.43 39.59 0.21
N ALA A 185 40.47 39.50 -0.63
CA ALA A 185 40.44 38.68 -1.83
C ALA A 185 40.35 37.17 -1.53
N GLN A 186 40.99 36.70 -0.46
CA GLN A 186 40.88 35.30 -0.02
C GLN A 186 39.50 35.02 0.57
N LEU A 187 38.93 35.98 1.30
CA LEU A 187 37.59 35.87 1.87
C LEU A 187 36.52 35.79 0.77
N ASP A 188 36.68 36.52 -0.34
CA ASP A 188 35.75 36.46 -1.48
C ASP A 188 35.76 35.09 -2.20
N ARG A 189 36.95 34.50 -2.34
CA ARG A 189 37.09 33.13 -2.86
C ARG A 189 36.41 32.13 -1.93
N TYR A 190 36.69 32.23 -0.64
CA TYR A 190 36.08 31.39 0.39
C TYR A 190 34.55 31.50 0.38
N GLY A 191 34.00 32.72 0.30
CA GLY A 191 32.56 32.93 0.21
C GLY A 191 31.94 32.25 -1.03
N SER A 192 32.68 32.22 -2.13
CA SER A 192 32.25 31.52 -3.35
C SER A 192 32.24 29.99 -3.17
N GLU A 193 33.29 29.44 -2.57
CA GLU A 193 33.40 28.00 -2.25
C GLU A 193 32.32 27.56 -1.25
N LEU A 194 32.10 28.35 -0.19
CA LEU A 194 31.04 28.12 0.79
C LEU A 194 29.66 28.14 0.13
N ARG A 195 29.40 29.12 -0.76
CA ARG A 195 28.14 29.18 -1.50
C ARG A 195 27.94 27.94 -2.38
N THR A 196 28.97 27.52 -3.11
CA THR A 196 28.93 26.28 -3.92
C THR A 196 28.63 25.05 -3.05
N LEU A 197 29.21 24.97 -1.86
CA LEU A 197 28.91 23.90 -0.91
C LEU A 197 27.43 23.94 -0.47
N VAL A 198 26.91 25.09 -0.04
CA VAL A 198 25.50 25.26 0.35
C VAL A 198 24.56 24.87 -0.79
N GLN A 199 24.86 25.29 -2.03
CA GLN A 199 24.09 24.89 -3.21
C GLN A 199 24.14 23.40 -3.48
N SER A 200 25.28 22.75 -3.20
CA SER A 200 25.44 21.30 -3.35
C SER A 200 24.59 20.52 -2.34
N PHE A 201 24.42 21.03 -1.11
CA PHE A 201 23.49 20.51 -0.11
C PHE A 201 22.02 20.68 -0.54
N ARG A 202 21.71 21.75 -1.26
CA ARG A 202 20.36 21.97 -1.82
C ARG A 202 20.06 21.10 -3.04
N SER A 203 21.06 20.43 -3.61
CA SER A 203 20.88 19.71 -4.86
C SER A 203 19.94 18.51 -4.71
N PRO A 204 19.21 18.14 -5.78
CA PRO A 204 18.38 16.94 -5.80
C PRO A 204 19.16 15.63 -5.55
N ASN A 205 20.48 15.61 -5.77
CA ASN A 205 21.31 14.41 -5.53
C ASN A 205 21.36 14.04 -4.04
N LEU A 206 21.44 15.05 -3.16
CA LEU A 206 21.28 14.82 -1.73
C LEU A 206 19.82 14.51 -1.40
N GLY A 207 18.90 15.29 -1.96
CA GLY A 207 17.47 15.01 -1.89
C GLY A 207 16.87 15.22 -0.50
N ILE A 208 17.24 16.30 0.20
CA ILE A 208 16.64 16.68 1.49
C ILE A 208 15.12 16.78 1.31
N GLY A 209 14.36 16.09 2.16
CA GLY A 209 12.90 16.03 2.17
C GLY A 209 12.26 16.84 3.29
N ASN A 210 13.05 17.47 4.16
CA ASN A 210 12.59 18.33 5.25
C ASN A 210 12.50 19.78 4.74
N GLU A 211 11.31 20.40 4.81
CA GLU A 211 11.09 21.76 4.28
C GLU A 211 11.77 22.84 5.13
N ALA A 212 11.87 22.66 6.45
CA ALA A 212 12.56 23.60 7.33
C ALA A 212 14.06 23.66 7.00
N MET A 213 14.73 22.51 6.83
CA MET A 213 16.13 22.45 6.41
C MET A 213 16.34 23.08 5.02
N LYS A 214 15.43 22.85 4.07
CA LYS A 214 15.52 23.46 2.74
C LYS A 214 15.44 24.98 2.81
N GLN A 215 14.56 25.50 3.67
CA GLN A 215 14.44 26.93 3.87
C GLN A 215 15.71 27.49 4.54
N GLN A 216 16.23 26.84 5.57
CA GLN A 216 17.52 27.21 6.19
C GLN A 216 18.67 27.25 5.18
N LEU A 217 18.78 26.25 4.29
CA LEU A 217 19.81 26.25 3.23
C LEU A 217 19.59 27.36 2.20
N LYS A 218 18.34 27.70 1.90
CA LYS A 218 18.00 28.81 0.99
C LYS A 218 18.41 30.14 1.61
N ASP A 219 18.03 30.37 2.87
CA ASP A 219 18.37 31.59 3.61
C ASP A 219 19.89 31.74 3.74
N MET A 220 20.59 30.61 3.94
CA MET A 220 22.05 30.58 3.98
C MET A 220 22.70 30.92 2.64
N ASP A 221 22.20 30.40 1.51
CA ASP A 221 22.70 30.74 0.17
C ASP A 221 22.51 32.25 -0.12
N GLU A 222 21.38 32.82 0.28
CA GLU A 222 21.10 34.26 0.16
C GLU A 222 22.03 35.09 1.07
N ALA A 223 22.21 34.69 2.33
CA ALA A 223 23.10 35.37 3.28
C ALA A 223 24.56 35.37 2.79
N VAL A 224 25.07 34.22 2.34
CA VAL A 224 26.45 34.11 1.81
C VAL A 224 26.62 34.92 0.54
N PHE A 225 25.60 34.98 -0.32
CA PHE A 225 25.62 35.79 -1.53
C PHE A 225 25.70 37.29 -1.23
N ASN A 226 24.82 37.78 -0.35
CA ASN A 226 24.71 39.20 -0.01
C ASN A 226 25.90 39.71 0.83
N ALA A 227 26.59 38.83 1.57
CA ALA A 227 27.71 39.21 2.41
C ALA A 227 28.91 39.81 1.65
N ARG A 228 28.97 39.65 0.32
CA ARG A 228 30.01 40.29 -0.52
C ARG A 228 29.98 41.81 -0.44
N ASP A 229 28.79 42.38 -0.25
CA ASP A 229 28.58 43.83 -0.17
C ASP A 229 28.84 44.39 1.24
N TYR A 230 29.06 43.52 2.24
CA TYR A 230 29.32 43.92 3.62
C TYR A 230 30.79 44.28 3.85
N ASN A 231 31.04 45.01 4.95
CA ASN A 231 32.41 45.28 5.39
C ASN A 231 33.12 43.97 5.81
N LEU A 232 34.45 44.02 5.94
CA LEU A 232 35.26 42.82 6.16
C LEU A 232 34.90 42.07 7.47
N PRO A 233 34.70 42.74 8.62
CA PRO A 233 34.24 42.08 9.85
C PRO A 233 32.87 41.40 9.71
N GLU A 234 31.86 42.11 9.20
CA GLU A 234 30.50 41.58 9.04
C GLU A 234 30.46 40.39 8.08
N ARG A 235 31.18 40.48 6.95
CA ARG A 235 31.30 39.38 5.99
C ARG A 235 31.91 38.13 6.61
N THR A 236 32.96 38.32 7.42
CA THR A 236 33.63 37.22 8.14
C THR A 236 32.68 36.55 9.11
N GLU A 237 31.89 37.34 9.85
CA GLU A 237 30.88 36.83 10.78
C GLU A 237 29.77 36.05 10.07
N VAL A 238 29.25 36.56 8.95
CA VAL A 238 28.23 35.84 8.16
C VAL A 238 28.78 34.50 7.69
N TYR A 239 29.99 34.46 7.13
CA TYR A 239 30.59 33.20 6.67
C TYR A 239 30.84 32.21 7.81
N ALA A 240 31.30 32.67 8.98
CA ALA A 240 31.44 31.82 10.16
C ALA A 240 30.09 31.25 10.61
N SER A 241 29.06 32.09 10.67
CA SER A 241 27.70 31.70 11.05
C SER A 241 27.12 30.66 10.08
N SER A 242 27.23 30.88 8.77
CA SER A 242 26.78 29.94 7.74
C SER A 242 27.46 28.58 7.84
N VAL A 243 28.78 28.55 8.11
CA VAL A 243 29.52 27.30 8.32
C VAL A 243 29.01 26.54 9.54
N ASN A 244 28.74 27.24 10.65
CA ASN A 244 28.20 26.63 11.87
C ASN A 244 26.78 26.11 11.67
N GLN A 245 25.93 26.85 10.96
CA GLN A 245 24.58 26.41 10.61
C GLN A 245 24.61 25.18 9.71
N LEU A 246 25.52 25.16 8.72
CA LEU A 246 25.68 24.02 7.83
C LEU A 246 26.19 22.78 8.58
N GLN A 247 27.06 22.96 9.57
CA GLN A 247 27.44 21.88 10.49
C GLN A 247 26.23 21.34 11.26
N GLY A 248 25.36 22.22 11.78
CA GLY A 248 24.13 21.81 12.45
C GLY A 248 23.24 20.94 11.56
N ILE A 249 23.09 21.31 10.28
CA ILE A 249 22.36 20.50 9.28
C ILE A 249 23.04 19.15 9.07
N VAL A 250 24.37 19.11 8.94
CA VAL A 250 25.12 17.85 8.81
C VAL A 250 24.91 16.95 10.02
N ASP A 251 24.95 17.51 11.23
CA ASP A 251 24.79 16.76 12.47
C ASP A 251 23.36 16.20 12.59
N GLU A 252 22.34 17.00 12.27
CA GLU A 252 20.93 16.58 12.26
C GLU A 252 20.68 15.47 11.22
N LEU A 253 21.21 15.61 10.00
CA LEU A 253 21.12 14.56 8.97
C LEU A 253 21.83 13.27 9.42
N ASN A 254 22.99 13.39 10.06
CA ASN A 254 23.83 12.28 10.49
C ASN A 254 23.32 11.58 11.77
N GLN A 255 22.27 12.11 12.40
CA GLN A 255 21.69 11.51 13.59
C GLN A 255 20.91 10.22 13.23
N PRO A 256 21.25 9.07 13.84
CA PRO A 256 20.49 7.84 13.64
C PRO A 256 19.20 7.84 14.46
N GLU A 257 18.08 7.48 13.84
CA GLU A 257 16.75 7.32 14.46
C GLU A 257 16.14 6.00 13.98
N ASP A 258 15.68 5.15 14.91
CA ASP A 258 15.17 3.79 14.64
C ASP A 258 16.09 2.93 13.76
N GLY A 259 17.41 3.01 13.98
CA GLY A 259 18.39 2.27 13.18
C GLY A 259 18.56 2.80 11.75
N VAL A 260 18.05 3.99 11.44
CA VAL A 260 18.20 4.64 10.14
C VAL A 260 18.86 6.00 10.33
N ARG A 261 19.96 6.23 9.61
CA ARG A 261 20.63 7.53 9.49
C ARG A 261 20.20 8.19 8.19
N LEU A 262 20.31 9.52 8.09
CA LEU A 262 19.91 10.29 6.90
C LEU A 262 18.40 10.17 6.61
N GLY A 263 17.56 9.89 7.62
CA GLY A 263 16.11 9.70 7.46
C GLY A 263 15.35 10.91 6.90
N GLN A 264 15.98 12.09 6.92
CA GLN A 264 15.45 13.31 6.32
C GLN A 264 15.66 13.38 4.79
N LEU A 265 16.45 12.49 4.20
CA LEU A 265 16.62 12.37 2.75
C LEU A 265 15.45 11.57 2.14
N ARG A 266 14.94 12.01 0.99
CA ARG A 266 13.78 11.35 0.34
C ARG A 266 14.04 9.89 0.03
N SER A 267 15.20 9.57 -0.54
CA SER A 267 15.57 8.19 -0.90
C SER A 267 15.56 7.25 0.31
N VAL A 268 16.15 7.69 1.42
CA VAL A 268 16.20 6.95 2.68
C VAL A 268 14.81 6.79 3.28
N ARG A 269 14.00 7.85 3.30
CA ARG A 269 12.64 7.82 3.83
C ARG A 269 11.75 6.84 3.07
N THR A 270 11.75 6.91 1.74
CA THR A 270 10.98 5.99 0.88
C THR A 270 11.43 4.55 1.09
N TYR A 271 12.75 4.30 1.15
CA TYR A 271 13.26 2.97 1.41
C TYR A 271 12.85 2.42 2.79
N LYS A 272 12.95 3.23 3.87
CA LYS A 272 12.48 2.86 5.23
C LYS A 272 10.99 2.53 5.23
N GLN A 273 10.17 3.34 4.56
CA GLN A 273 8.71 3.12 4.49
C GLN A 273 8.36 1.80 3.81
N ASP A 274 8.99 1.49 2.69
CA ASP A 274 8.75 0.25 1.96
C ASP A 274 9.28 -0.98 2.72
N LEU A 275 10.39 -0.84 3.48
CA LEU A 275 10.87 -1.91 4.36
C LEU A 275 9.86 -2.24 5.47
N ILE A 276 9.26 -1.21 6.08
CA ILE A 276 8.24 -1.39 7.11
C ILE A 276 6.99 -2.04 6.51
N ARG A 277 6.53 -1.56 5.35
CA ARG A 277 5.37 -2.13 4.65
C ARG A 277 5.61 -3.57 4.22
N TYR A 278 6.79 -3.89 3.71
CA TYR A 278 7.14 -5.26 3.33
C TYR A 278 7.09 -6.19 4.53
N ARG A 279 7.62 -5.77 5.70
CA ARG A 279 7.55 -6.56 6.94
C ARG A 279 6.10 -6.83 7.35
N GLN A 280 5.25 -5.79 7.34
CA GLN A 280 3.82 -5.92 7.66
C GLN A 280 3.12 -6.93 6.74
N ILE A 281 3.31 -6.81 5.43
CA ILE A 281 2.72 -7.73 4.45
C ILE A 281 3.24 -9.15 4.64
N SER A 282 4.51 -9.32 4.99
CA SER A 282 5.09 -10.64 5.25
C SER A 282 4.45 -11.31 6.47
N GLU A 283 4.19 -10.54 7.53
CA GLU A 283 3.48 -11.02 8.73
C GLU A 283 2.00 -11.35 8.43
N GLU A 284 1.33 -10.50 7.65
CA GLU A 284 -0.04 -10.74 7.19
C GLU A 284 -0.14 -11.96 6.29
N LEU A 285 0.81 -12.16 5.36
CA LEU A 285 0.87 -13.30 4.46
C LEU A 285 1.10 -14.60 5.23
N LEU A 286 1.97 -14.59 6.25
CA LEU A 286 2.18 -15.74 7.12
C LEU A 286 0.90 -16.12 7.88
N THR A 287 0.21 -15.13 8.44
CA THR A 287 -1.07 -15.33 9.14
C THR A 287 -2.15 -15.84 8.20
N ASN A 288 -2.29 -15.22 7.03
CA ASN A 288 -3.27 -15.60 6.02
C ASN A 288 -2.99 -17.01 5.47
N SER A 289 -1.73 -17.37 5.24
CA SER A 289 -1.35 -18.72 4.76
C SER A 289 -1.74 -19.80 5.76
N ALA A 290 -1.49 -19.58 7.06
CA ALA A 290 -1.92 -20.50 8.11
C ALA A 290 -3.45 -20.64 8.18
N GLN A 291 -4.20 -19.55 7.98
CA GLN A 291 -5.67 -19.60 7.91
C GLN A 291 -6.17 -20.30 6.65
N LEU A 292 -5.50 -20.08 5.52
CA LEU A 292 -5.83 -20.70 4.24
C LEU A 292 -5.64 -22.21 4.29
N ASP A 293 -4.54 -22.70 4.88
CA ASP A 293 -4.29 -24.13 5.06
C ASP A 293 -5.38 -24.79 5.92
N ASN A 294 -5.77 -24.14 7.02
CA ASN A 294 -6.87 -24.60 7.86
C ASN A 294 -8.21 -24.61 7.09
N ALA A 295 -8.51 -23.57 6.31
CA ALA A 295 -9.72 -23.48 5.51
C ALA A 295 -9.73 -24.53 4.38
N ARG A 296 -8.57 -24.83 3.80
CA ARG A 296 -8.40 -25.87 2.77
C ARG A 296 -8.80 -27.24 3.30
N GLY A 297 -8.43 -27.57 4.54
CA GLY A 297 -8.82 -28.81 5.20
C GLY A 297 -10.33 -28.92 5.46
N GLN A 298 -11.05 -27.80 5.56
CA GLN A 298 -12.51 -27.79 5.79
C GLN A 298 -13.34 -27.96 4.51
N VAL A 299 -12.75 -27.73 3.34
CA VAL A 299 -13.42 -27.77 2.04
C VAL A 299 -12.96 -28.93 1.16
N ALA A 300 -11.97 -29.70 1.62
CA ALA A 300 -11.43 -30.90 0.99
C ALA A 300 -12.30 -32.15 1.21
#